data_AF-A0A9N9X4T6-F1
#
_entry.id   AF-A0A9N9X4T6-F1
#
_cell.length_a   1.000
_cell.length_b   1.000
_cell.length_c   1.000
_cell.angle_alpha   90.00
_cell.angle_beta   90.00
_cell.angle_gamma   90.00
#
_symmetry.space_group_name_H-M   'P 1'
#
loop_
_entity.id
_entity.type
_entity.pdbx_description
1 polymer ?
#
loop_
_entity_poly.entity_id
_entity_poly.type
_entity_poly.pdbx_seq_one_letter_code
_entity_poly.pdbx_strand_id
1 'polypeptide(L)'
;MKMGFYDAINYVVYDNPVSKSAISMVTGKKSSIPPIPSVTVITEKTPLWKLATEGGPFIRIAGVMGASAVILGAYGAHKAYPKDKVQELKQIYETANRFHFFHSLALLGVPMCKNPKVTGSLFITGTILFSGACYYRAFTGNDKLGRLAPIGGTILILGWLSMFQRSLKFVMTLGPILQELFLKWSTLTTKEHILLNYIAFYVIDKSEIDLYAPVIQGFGYWNNIQDTEGACGFHENPLEFKFDHDEEKRLFQLILFIDNLIDNILVRPALCEEIKKFRDSQKNKVVSSMFCSGQGDNF
;
A
#
# COMPACT_ATOMS: atom_id res chain seq x y z
N MET A 1 39.79 0.21 -26.32
CA MET A 1 39.53 1.33 -27.23
C MET A 1 40.07 2.59 -26.54
N LYS A 2 41.25 3.09 -26.93
CA LYS A 2 41.87 4.28 -26.28
C LYS A 2 41.22 5.52 -26.88
N MET A 3 40.42 6.22 -26.09
CA MET A 3 39.81 7.49 -26.48
C MET A 3 40.89 8.57 -26.44
N GLY A 4 41.12 9.26 -27.56
CA GLY A 4 42.12 10.33 -27.62
C GLY A 4 41.69 11.54 -26.80
N PHE A 5 42.64 12.35 -26.34
CA PHE A 5 42.36 13.58 -25.58
C PHE A 5 41.40 14.53 -26.34
N TYR A 6 41.56 14.61 -27.67
CA TYR A 6 40.65 15.35 -28.54
C TYR A 6 39.24 14.76 -28.59
N ASP A 7 39.10 13.43 -28.59
CA ASP A 7 37.80 12.75 -28.55
C ASP A 7 37.10 12.97 -27.20
N ALA A 8 37.87 13.00 -26.10
CA ALA A 8 37.34 13.26 -24.77
C ALA A 8 36.81 14.70 -24.64
N ILE A 9 37.52 15.69 -25.20
CA ILE A 9 37.05 17.08 -25.20
C ILE A 9 35.82 17.24 -26.09
N ASN A 10 35.81 16.65 -27.29
CA ASN A 10 34.62 16.70 -28.16
C ASN A 10 33.40 16.04 -27.51
N TYR A 11 33.59 14.93 -26.79
CA TYR A 11 32.52 14.30 -26.04
C TYR A 11 31.96 15.19 -24.93
N VAL A 12 32.83 15.84 -24.15
CA VAL A 12 32.40 16.68 -23.04
C VAL A 12 31.70 17.96 -23.52
N VAL A 13 32.15 18.53 -24.65
CA VAL A 13 31.65 19.83 -25.14
C VAL A 13 30.40 19.68 -26.01
N TYR A 14 30.35 18.66 -26.88
CA TYR A 14 29.30 18.55 -27.90
C TYR A 14 28.47 17.29 -27.78
N ASP A 15 29.09 16.14 -27.49
CA ASP A 15 28.41 14.85 -27.59
C ASP A 15 27.76 14.34 -26.30
N ASN A 16 28.00 14.99 -25.16
CA ASN A 16 27.36 14.68 -23.90
C ASN A 16 25.84 15.01 -23.97
N PRO A 17 24.97 14.13 -23.44
CA PRO A 17 23.52 14.34 -23.42
C PRO A 17 23.08 15.71 -22.88
N VAL A 18 23.80 16.28 -21.91
CA VAL A 18 23.50 17.60 -21.33
C VAL A 18 23.74 18.73 -22.33
N SER A 19 24.86 18.69 -23.06
CA SER A 19 25.19 19.66 -24.10
C SER A 19 24.27 19.54 -25.32
N LYS A 20 23.85 18.32 -25.70
CA LYS A 20 22.86 18.12 -26.78
C LYS A 20 21.50 18.71 -26.44
N SER A 21 21.05 18.55 -25.19
CA SER A 21 19.81 19.18 -24.70
C SER A 21 19.91 20.70 -24.68
N ALA A 22 21.04 21.27 -24.24
CA ALA A 22 21.26 22.72 -24.24
C ALA A 22 21.30 23.31 -25.66
N ILE A 23 21.98 22.65 -26.61
CA ILE A 23 22.05 23.08 -28.02
C ILE A 23 20.67 22.97 -28.70
N SER A 24 19.91 21.91 -28.41
CA SER A 24 18.52 21.74 -28.91
C SER A 24 17.57 22.82 -28.40
N MET A 25 17.82 23.36 -27.21
CA MET A 25 17.02 24.42 -26.60
C MET A 25 17.33 25.79 -27.20
N VAL A 26 18.60 26.04 -27.55
CA VAL A 26 19.04 27.31 -28.17
C VAL A 26 18.76 27.36 -29.68
N THR A 27 18.75 26.22 -30.37
CA THR A 27 18.53 26.17 -31.83
C THR A 27 17.06 26.02 -32.25
N GLY A 28 16.13 25.96 -31.30
CA GLY A 28 14.68 25.95 -31.56
C GLY A 28 14.17 24.76 -32.39
N LYS A 29 14.98 23.73 -32.59
CA LYS A 29 14.58 22.54 -33.35
C LYS A 29 13.78 21.64 -32.42
N LYS A 30 12.45 21.57 -32.62
CA LYS A 30 11.57 20.59 -31.95
C LYS A 30 12.10 19.18 -32.22
N SER A 31 12.89 18.66 -31.28
CA SER A 31 13.22 17.24 -31.25
C SER A 31 11.95 16.51 -30.84
N SER A 32 11.35 15.77 -31.75
CA SER A 32 10.30 14.81 -31.45
C SER A 32 10.85 13.81 -30.42
N ILE A 33 10.41 13.95 -29.18
CA ILE A 33 10.67 12.99 -28.11
C ILE A 33 10.11 11.64 -28.60
N PRO A 34 10.91 10.57 -28.76
CA PRO A 34 10.34 9.26 -29.05
C PRO A 34 9.40 8.87 -27.90
N PRO A 35 8.25 8.25 -28.17
CA PRO A 35 7.31 7.87 -27.12
C PRO A 35 8.05 7.01 -26.09
N ILE A 36 7.98 7.44 -24.84
CA ILE A 36 8.54 6.72 -23.69
C ILE A 36 7.95 5.31 -23.73
N PRO A 37 8.77 4.24 -23.74
CA PRO A 37 8.22 2.89 -23.68
C PRO A 37 7.41 2.79 -22.39
N SER A 38 6.11 2.50 -22.53
CA SER A 38 5.21 2.24 -21.43
C SER A 38 5.70 1.01 -20.69
N VAL A 39 6.51 1.22 -19.64
CA VAL A 39 6.87 0.17 -18.69
C VAL A 39 5.58 -0.25 -18.01
N THR A 40 4.95 -1.27 -18.60
CA THR A 40 3.78 -1.91 -18.02
C THR A 40 4.33 -2.80 -16.91
N VAL A 41 4.44 -2.26 -15.70
CA VAL A 41 4.72 -3.07 -14.51
C VAL A 41 3.51 -3.99 -14.35
N ILE A 42 3.63 -5.22 -14.84
CA ILE A 42 2.65 -6.27 -14.57
C ILE A 42 2.90 -6.69 -13.13
N THR A 43 2.25 -6.01 -12.18
CA THR A 43 2.16 -6.49 -10.81
C THR A 43 1.41 -7.80 -10.87
N GLU A 44 2.10 -8.92 -10.65
CA GLU A 44 1.46 -10.23 -10.52
C GLU A 44 0.61 -10.15 -9.24
N LYS A 45 -0.70 -9.89 -9.39
CA LYS A 45 -1.66 -9.91 -8.28
C LYS A 45 -1.42 -11.20 -7.52
N THR A 46 -1.01 -11.12 -6.25
CA THR A 46 -1.00 -12.30 -5.38
C THR A 46 -2.38 -12.92 -5.48
N PRO A 47 -2.49 -14.15 -6.01
CA PRO A 47 -3.79 -14.66 -6.33
C PRO A 47 -4.53 -14.90 -5.01
N LEU A 48 -5.83 -14.61 -4.97
CA LEU A 48 -6.66 -14.66 -3.75
C LEU A 48 -6.48 -15.97 -2.96
N TRP A 49 -6.21 -17.07 -3.65
CA TRP A 49 -5.96 -18.36 -3.02
C TRP A 49 -4.65 -18.40 -2.22
N LYS A 50 -3.61 -17.62 -2.58
CA LYS A 50 -2.34 -17.55 -1.86
C LYS A 50 -2.51 -16.82 -0.52
N LEU A 51 -3.23 -15.69 -0.53
CA LEU A 51 -3.69 -15.00 0.69
C LEU A 51 -4.62 -15.88 1.53
N ALA A 52 -5.43 -16.73 0.88
CA ALA A 52 -6.29 -17.69 1.58
C ALA A 52 -5.53 -18.91 2.15
N THR A 53 -4.43 -19.33 1.52
CA THR A 53 -3.56 -20.40 2.05
C THR A 53 -2.61 -19.90 3.14
N GLU A 54 -2.20 -18.63 3.09
CA GLU A 54 -1.53 -17.94 4.20
C GLU A 54 -2.51 -17.58 5.31
N GLY A 55 -3.80 -17.43 4.95
CA GLY A 55 -4.87 -17.09 5.86
C GLY A 55 -5.03 -18.17 6.91
N GLY A 56 -4.62 -17.81 8.13
CA GLY A 56 -4.44 -18.72 9.25
C GLY A 56 -5.73 -19.39 9.76
N PRO A 57 -5.82 -19.67 11.07
CA PRO A 57 -6.87 -20.54 11.62
C PRO A 57 -8.31 -20.11 11.27
N PHE A 58 -8.55 -18.82 11.03
CA PHE A 58 -9.88 -18.26 10.74
C PHE A 58 -10.47 -18.72 9.41
N ILE A 59 -9.68 -18.93 8.35
CA ILE A 59 -10.22 -19.40 7.07
C ILE A 59 -10.68 -20.85 7.18
N ARG A 60 -9.95 -21.68 7.93
CA ARG A 60 -10.35 -23.06 8.21
C ARG A 60 -11.65 -23.10 9.02
N ILE A 61 -11.75 -22.24 10.03
CA ILE A 61 -12.97 -22.10 10.84
C ILE A 61 -14.14 -21.58 9.99
N ALA A 62 -13.92 -20.61 9.10
CA ALA A 62 -14.92 -20.13 8.15
C ALA A 62 -15.45 -21.25 7.26
N GLY A 63 -14.57 -22.12 6.77
CA GLY A 63 -14.94 -23.31 5.99
C GLY A 63 -15.81 -24.28 6.79
N VAL A 64 -15.43 -24.58 8.04
CA VAL A 64 -16.22 -25.46 8.93
C VAL A 64 -17.58 -24.84 9.25
N MET A 65 -17.63 -23.55 9.61
CA MET A 65 -18.87 -22.85 9.91
C MET A 65 -19.77 -22.75 8.67
N GLY A 66 -19.20 -22.43 7.50
CA GLY A 66 -19.92 -22.41 6.23
C GLY A 66 -20.51 -23.77 5.86
N ALA A 67 -19.72 -24.84 5.95
CA ALA A 67 -20.21 -26.21 5.74
C ALA A 67 -21.35 -26.57 6.71
N SER A 68 -21.21 -26.23 7.99
CA SER A 68 -22.26 -26.48 8.98
C SER A 68 -23.53 -25.67 8.72
N ALA A 69 -23.41 -24.42 8.23
CA ALA A 69 -24.54 -23.60 7.84
C ALA A 69 -25.27 -24.15 6.60
N VAL A 70 -24.55 -24.77 5.66
CA VAL A 70 -25.18 -25.47 4.52
C VAL A 70 -25.92 -26.73 4.98
N ILE A 71 -25.30 -27.54 5.85
CA ILE A 71 -25.94 -28.74 6.42
C ILE A 71 -27.22 -28.37 7.16
N LEU A 72 -27.14 -27.36 8.04
CA LEU A 72 -28.30 -26.86 8.77
C LEU A 72 -29.33 -26.26 7.80
N GLY A 73 -28.92 -25.46 6.81
CA GLY A 73 -29.83 -24.94 5.79
C GLY A 73 -30.64 -26.02 5.08
N ALA A 74 -29.99 -27.09 4.63
CA ALA A 74 -30.64 -28.25 4.01
C ALA A 74 -31.59 -28.96 4.99
N TYR A 75 -31.14 -29.19 6.23
CA TYR A 75 -31.96 -29.82 7.26
C TYR A 75 -33.23 -29.00 7.56
N GLY A 76 -33.10 -27.68 7.71
CA GLY A 76 -34.21 -26.77 7.99
C GLY A 76 -35.27 -26.69 6.90
N ALA A 77 -34.87 -26.87 5.64
CA ALA A 77 -35.78 -26.88 4.50
C ALA A 77 -36.66 -28.13 4.47
N HIS A 78 -36.13 -29.27 4.94
CA HIS A 78 -36.85 -30.56 4.96
C HIS A 78 -37.49 -30.88 6.31
N LYS A 79 -37.20 -30.10 7.36
CA LYS A 79 -37.76 -30.32 8.69
C LYS A 79 -39.26 -30.05 8.72
N ALA A 80 -40.01 -30.97 9.32
CA ALA A 80 -41.40 -30.75 9.72
C ALA A 80 -41.47 -29.92 11.01
N TYR A 81 -42.20 -28.81 10.98
CA TYR A 81 -42.46 -27.97 12.16
C TYR A 81 -43.85 -28.25 12.74
N PRO A 82 -44.08 -28.03 14.04
CA PRO A 82 -45.40 -28.16 14.66
C PRO A 82 -46.46 -27.32 13.92
N LYS A 83 -47.62 -27.92 13.61
CA LYS A 83 -48.65 -27.30 12.75
C LYS A 83 -49.17 -25.96 13.29
N ASP A 84 -49.21 -25.82 14.62
CA ASP A 84 -49.70 -24.63 15.33
C ASP A 84 -48.71 -23.46 15.33
N LYS A 85 -47.40 -23.72 15.13
CA LYS A 85 -46.33 -22.70 15.17
C LYS A 85 -45.40 -22.74 13.96
N VAL A 86 -45.83 -23.38 12.88
CA VAL A 86 -45.03 -23.64 11.67
C VAL A 86 -44.41 -22.35 11.11
N GLN A 87 -45.22 -21.28 11.01
CA GLN A 87 -44.78 -19.99 10.44
C GLN A 87 -43.68 -19.35 11.29
N GLU A 88 -43.90 -19.24 12.61
CA GLU A 88 -42.98 -18.59 13.55
C GLU A 88 -41.65 -19.34 13.63
N LEU A 89 -41.70 -20.66 13.88
CA LEU A 89 -40.49 -21.45 14.09
C LEU A 89 -39.66 -21.58 12.82
N LYS A 90 -40.30 -21.62 11.65
CA LYS A 90 -39.61 -21.61 10.35
C LYS A 90 -38.91 -20.26 10.12
N GLN A 91 -39.56 -19.14 10.39
CA GLN A 91 -38.93 -17.81 10.26
C GLN A 91 -37.73 -17.64 11.19
N ILE A 92 -37.84 -18.11 12.44
CA ILE A 92 -36.72 -18.09 13.40
C ILE A 92 -35.57 -18.96 12.89
N TYR A 93 -35.88 -20.14 12.34
CA TYR A 93 -34.89 -21.03 11.75
C TYR A 93 -34.15 -20.39 10.58
N GLU A 94 -34.88 -19.82 9.62
CA GLU A 94 -34.32 -19.17 8.44
C GLU A 94 -33.44 -17.97 8.84
N THR A 95 -33.87 -17.21 9.86
CA THR A 95 -33.06 -16.12 10.42
C THR A 95 -31.76 -16.64 11.05
N ALA A 96 -31.83 -17.70 11.86
CA ALA A 96 -30.66 -18.34 12.45
C ALA A 96 -29.64 -18.76 11.39
N ASN A 97 -30.14 -19.43 10.33
CA ASN A 97 -29.33 -19.95 9.24
C ASN A 97 -28.71 -18.85 8.39
N ARG A 98 -29.48 -17.81 8.08
CA ARG A 98 -28.99 -16.66 7.33
C ARG A 98 -27.87 -15.94 8.08
N PHE A 99 -28.05 -15.68 9.38
CA PHE A 99 -27.00 -15.08 10.20
C PHE A 99 -25.79 -15.99 10.34
N HIS A 100 -25.98 -17.30 10.50
CA HIS A 100 -24.88 -18.25 10.53
C HIS A 100 -24.04 -18.18 9.26
N PHE A 101 -24.70 -18.23 8.09
CA PHE A 101 -24.03 -18.20 6.79
C PHE A 101 -23.29 -16.88 6.54
N PHE A 102 -23.93 -15.73 6.80
CA PHE A 102 -23.29 -14.42 6.58
C PHE A 102 -22.03 -14.22 7.43
N HIS A 103 -22.04 -14.67 8.69
CA HIS A 103 -20.88 -14.50 9.55
C HIS A 103 -19.77 -15.53 9.27
N SER A 104 -20.12 -16.71 8.73
CA SER A 104 -19.13 -17.63 8.13
C SER A 104 -18.41 -16.98 6.95
N LEU A 105 -19.12 -16.24 6.10
CA LEU A 105 -18.50 -15.48 5.00
C LEU A 105 -17.68 -14.29 5.53
N ALA A 106 -18.17 -13.58 6.54
CA ALA A 106 -17.43 -12.49 7.18
C ALA A 106 -16.08 -12.97 7.76
N LEU A 107 -16.03 -14.20 8.30
CA LEU A 107 -14.79 -14.82 8.79
C LEU A 107 -13.70 -14.97 7.71
N LEU A 108 -14.07 -15.09 6.43
CA LEU A 108 -13.09 -15.10 5.33
C LEU A 108 -12.35 -13.77 5.19
N GLY A 109 -12.97 -12.65 5.59
CA GLY A 109 -12.36 -11.31 5.57
C GLY A 109 -11.57 -10.97 6.85
N VAL A 110 -11.62 -11.81 7.88
CA VAL A 110 -10.93 -11.56 9.17
C VAL A 110 -9.41 -11.44 9.06
N PRO A 111 -8.70 -12.21 8.21
CA PRO A 111 -7.26 -12.05 8.04
C PRO A 111 -6.84 -10.63 7.62
N MET A 112 -7.72 -9.87 6.97
CA MET A 112 -7.47 -8.48 6.52
C MET A 112 -7.66 -7.44 7.64
N CYS A 113 -8.14 -7.84 8.81
CA CYS A 113 -8.45 -6.92 9.91
C CYS A 113 -7.19 -6.56 10.71
N LYS A 114 -7.21 -5.40 11.40
CA LYS A 114 -6.09 -4.95 12.25
C LYS A 114 -5.76 -5.94 13.37
N ASN A 115 -6.78 -6.55 13.97
CA ASN A 115 -6.61 -7.56 15.02
C ASN A 115 -7.49 -8.79 14.72
N PRO A 116 -7.02 -9.69 13.82
CA PRO A 116 -7.80 -10.84 13.36
C PRO A 116 -8.26 -11.75 14.50
N LYS A 117 -7.49 -11.86 15.58
CA LYS A 117 -7.84 -12.69 16.74
C LYS A 117 -9.08 -12.17 17.46
N VAL A 118 -9.14 -10.86 17.70
CA VAL A 118 -10.29 -10.23 18.35
C VAL A 118 -11.50 -10.29 17.43
N THR A 119 -11.38 -9.80 16.20
CA THR A 119 -12.48 -9.81 15.22
C THR A 119 -13.02 -11.22 14.98
N GLY A 120 -12.14 -12.21 14.77
CA GLY A 120 -12.53 -13.60 14.58
C GLY A 120 -13.24 -14.19 15.80
N SER A 121 -12.74 -13.93 17.01
CA SER A 121 -13.39 -14.40 18.25
C SER A 121 -14.79 -13.81 18.46
N LEU A 122 -14.99 -12.54 18.10
CA LEU A 122 -16.29 -11.86 18.15
C LEU A 122 -17.28 -12.49 17.16
N PHE A 123 -16.88 -12.72 15.91
CA PHE A 123 -17.74 -13.39 14.95
C PHE A 123 -18.10 -14.81 15.37
N ILE A 124 -17.11 -15.63 15.75
CA ILE A 124 -17.35 -17.02 16.15
C ILE A 124 -18.29 -17.09 17.36
N THR A 125 -17.98 -16.35 18.43
CA THR A 125 -18.76 -16.37 19.68
C THR A 125 -20.15 -15.76 19.46
N GLY A 126 -20.23 -14.64 18.74
CA GLY A 126 -21.50 -13.98 18.42
C GLY A 126 -22.41 -14.86 17.58
N THR A 127 -21.88 -15.56 16.56
CA THR A 127 -22.65 -16.48 15.73
C THR A 127 -23.15 -17.69 16.52
N ILE A 128 -22.30 -18.29 17.36
CA ILE A 128 -22.72 -19.42 18.20
C ILE A 128 -23.83 -19.01 19.16
N LEU A 129 -23.71 -17.86 19.83
CA LEU A 129 -24.73 -17.39 20.78
C LEU A 129 -26.03 -16.97 20.08
N PHE A 130 -25.93 -16.21 18.98
CA PHE A 130 -27.10 -15.73 18.24
C PHE A 130 -27.80 -16.87 17.49
N SER A 131 -27.11 -17.48 16.53
CA SER A 131 -27.69 -18.52 15.68
C SER A 131 -27.97 -19.79 16.47
N GLY A 132 -27.11 -20.17 17.42
CA GLY A 132 -27.34 -21.34 18.27
C GLY A 132 -28.60 -21.22 19.13
N ALA A 133 -28.84 -20.06 19.74
CA ALA A 133 -30.07 -19.81 20.51
C ALA A 133 -31.32 -19.84 19.62
N CYS A 134 -31.26 -19.24 18.42
CA CYS A 134 -32.36 -19.26 17.46
C CYS A 134 -32.63 -20.67 16.91
N TYR A 135 -31.60 -21.45 16.59
CA TYR A 135 -31.75 -22.85 16.19
C TYR A 135 -32.37 -23.69 17.31
N TYR A 136 -31.93 -23.51 18.55
CA TYR A 136 -32.51 -24.19 19.70
C TYR A 136 -34.01 -23.92 19.83
N ARG A 137 -34.43 -22.65 19.75
CA ARG A 137 -35.85 -22.28 19.78
C ARG A 137 -36.60 -22.88 18.60
N ALA A 138 -36.05 -22.82 17.40
CA ALA A 138 -36.68 -23.38 16.20
C ALA A 138 -36.79 -24.92 16.24
N PHE A 139 -35.88 -25.61 16.93
CA PHE A 139 -35.92 -27.06 17.10
C PHE A 139 -36.88 -27.51 18.21
N THR A 140 -36.80 -26.86 19.37
CA THR A 140 -37.51 -27.31 20.58
C THR A 140 -38.85 -26.60 20.80
N GLY A 141 -39.11 -25.49 20.11
CA GLY A 141 -40.23 -24.59 20.40
C GLY A 141 -40.10 -23.86 21.74
N ASN A 142 -38.96 -23.99 22.43
CA ASN A 142 -38.73 -23.47 23.76
C ASN A 142 -37.80 -22.24 23.74
N ASP A 143 -38.17 -21.19 24.47
CA ASP A 143 -37.45 -19.92 24.52
C ASP A 143 -36.47 -19.79 25.70
N LYS A 144 -36.10 -20.90 26.37
CA LYS A 144 -35.13 -20.91 27.49
C LYS A 144 -33.82 -20.17 27.18
N LEU A 145 -33.34 -20.25 25.94
CA LEU A 145 -32.10 -19.60 25.48
C LEU A 145 -32.33 -18.23 24.84
N GLY A 146 -33.56 -17.68 24.89
CA GLY A 146 -33.92 -16.43 24.21
C GLY A 146 -33.04 -15.24 24.61
N ARG A 147 -32.55 -15.19 25.85
CA ARG A 147 -31.62 -14.15 26.34
C ARG A 147 -30.22 -14.18 25.69
N LEU A 148 -29.79 -15.32 25.14
CA LEU A 148 -28.49 -15.43 24.48
C LEU A 148 -28.48 -14.78 23.10
N ALA A 149 -29.61 -14.76 22.40
CA ALA A 149 -29.73 -14.14 21.09
C ALA A 149 -29.36 -12.64 21.08
N PRO A 150 -29.94 -11.75 21.92
CA PRO A 150 -29.56 -10.34 21.93
C PRO A 150 -28.10 -10.12 22.37
N ILE A 151 -27.57 -10.95 23.27
CA ILE A 151 -26.14 -10.90 23.66
C ILE A 151 -25.25 -11.24 22.45
N GLY A 152 -25.57 -12.32 21.75
CA GLY A 152 -24.88 -12.72 20.53
C GLY A 152 -24.96 -11.63 19.45
N GLY A 153 -26.12 -11.03 19.26
CA GLY A 153 -26.32 -9.91 18.33
C GLY A 153 -25.43 -8.71 18.65
N THR A 154 -25.33 -8.32 19.93
CA THR A 154 -24.42 -7.25 20.36
C THR A 154 -22.95 -7.58 20.08
N ILE A 155 -22.54 -8.83 20.33
CA ILE A 155 -21.18 -9.28 20.03
C ILE A 155 -20.90 -9.24 18.52
N LEU A 156 -21.87 -9.62 17.69
CA LEU A 156 -21.77 -9.54 16.23
C LEU A 156 -21.62 -8.09 15.74
N ILE A 157 -22.37 -7.15 16.33
CA ILE A 157 -22.22 -5.70 16.04
C ILE A 157 -20.78 -5.24 16.35
N LEU A 158 -20.24 -5.63 17.52
CA LEU A 158 -18.85 -5.32 17.86
C LEU A 158 -17.85 -5.97 16.89
N GLY A 159 -18.14 -7.18 16.41
CA GLY A 159 -17.36 -7.86 15.38
C GLY A 159 -17.25 -7.03 14.10
N TRP A 160 -18.40 -6.59 13.56
CA TRP A 160 -18.44 -5.72 12.37
C TRP A 160 -17.75 -4.37 12.60
N LEU A 161 -17.97 -3.72 13.75
CA LEU A 161 -17.30 -2.47 14.09
C LEU A 161 -15.77 -2.62 14.18
N SER A 162 -15.28 -3.77 14.64
CA SER A 162 -13.84 -4.03 14.72
C SER A 162 -13.17 -4.12 13.34
N MET A 163 -13.91 -4.50 12.28
CA MET A 163 -13.40 -4.52 10.90
C MET A 163 -13.17 -3.10 10.35
N PHE A 164 -13.95 -2.12 10.79
CA PHE A 164 -13.95 -0.73 10.28
C PHE A 164 -12.63 0.02 10.54
N GLN A 165 -11.81 -0.44 11.48
CA GLN A 165 -10.67 0.33 12.00
C GLN A 165 -9.46 0.41 11.06
N ARG A 166 -9.33 -0.49 10.07
CA ARG A 166 -8.17 -0.50 9.15
C ARG A 166 -8.36 0.45 7.97
N SER A 167 -9.56 0.51 7.38
CA SER A 167 -9.88 1.40 6.27
C SER A 167 -9.82 2.88 6.65
N LEU A 168 -10.28 3.25 7.85
CA LEU A 168 -10.27 4.64 8.32
C LEU A 168 -8.87 5.16 8.61
N LYS A 169 -7.96 4.32 9.14
CA LYS A 169 -6.61 4.78 9.49
C LYS A 169 -5.75 5.03 8.25
N PHE A 170 -5.88 4.21 7.21
CA PHE A 170 -5.17 4.44 5.95
C PHE A 170 -5.57 5.79 5.33
N VAL A 171 -6.87 6.02 5.18
CA VAL A 171 -7.39 7.27 4.57
C VAL A 171 -7.13 8.50 5.45
N MET A 172 -7.37 8.41 6.76
CA MET A 172 -7.24 9.57 7.66
C MET A 172 -5.80 9.87 8.09
N THR A 173 -4.88 8.89 8.04
CA THR A 173 -3.46 9.12 8.38
C THR A 173 -2.64 9.46 7.14
N LEU A 174 -2.84 8.76 6.03
CA LEU A 174 -2.03 8.99 4.82
C LEU A 174 -2.44 10.27 4.07
N GLY A 175 -3.73 10.62 4.08
CA GLY A 175 -4.23 11.81 3.39
C GLY A 175 -3.53 13.12 3.82
N PRO A 176 -3.55 13.48 5.12
CA PRO A 176 -2.88 14.69 5.61
C PRO A 176 -1.37 14.65 5.42
N ILE A 177 -0.72 13.49 5.62
CA ILE A 177 0.72 13.32 5.44
C ILE A 177 1.11 13.54 3.98
N LEU A 178 0.36 12.98 3.03
CA LEU A 178 0.61 13.19 1.60
C LEU A 178 0.40 14.65 1.19
N GLN A 179 -0.62 15.32 1.75
CA GLN A 179 -0.87 16.72 1.48
C GLN A 179 0.27 17.61 2.01
N GLU A 180 0.72 17.36 3.23
CA GLU A 180 1.83 18.10 3.85
C GLU A 180 3.15 17.82 3.12
N LEU A 181 3.43 16.55 2.84
CA LEU A 181 4.60 16.11 2.09
C LEU A 181 4.66 16.76 0.70
N PHE A 182 3.51 16.84 0.02
CA PHE A 182 3.41 17.51 -1.27
C PHE A 182 3.73 19.01 -1.17
N LEU A 183 3.17 19.71 -0.18
CA LEU A 183 3.47 21.14 0.05
C LEU A 183 4.96 21.37 0.33
N LYS A 184 5.59 20.49 1.11
CA LYS A 184 7.04 20.53 1.34
C LYS A 184 7.80 20.25 0.03
N TRP A 185 7.37 19.27 -0.75
CA TRP A 185 7.98 18.94 -2.04
C TRP A 185 7.92 20.09 -3.05
N SER A 186 6.79 20.81 -3.14
CA SER A 186 6.59 21.92 -4.07
C SER A 186 7.41 23.17 -3.71
N THR A 187 7.84 23.30 -2.46
CA THR A 187 8.67 24.44 -2.01
C THR A 187 10.18 24.23 -2.24
N LEU A 188 10.61 22.99 -2.54
CA LEU A 188 12.00 22.69 -2.83
C LEU A 188 12.44 23.33 -4.16
N THR A 189 13.67 23.84 -4.17
CA THR A 189 14.34 24.32 -5.39
C THR A 189 14.89 23.16 -6.21
N THR A 190 15.18 23.41 -7.50
CA THR A 190 15.74 22.39 -8.41
C THR A 190 17.02 21.74 -7.86
N LYS A 191 17.86 22.49 -7.12
CA LYS A 191 19.09 21.97 -6.51
C LYS A 191 18.78 21.02 -5.35
N GLU A 192 17.73 21.30 -4.59
CA GLU A 192 17.30 20.48 -3.46
C GLU A 192 16.58 19.21 -3.91
N HIS A 193 15.80 19.25 -5.00
CA HIS A 193 15.28 18.02 -5.64
C HIS A 193 16.40 17.09 -6.11
N ILE A 194 17.48 17.64 -6.68
CA ILE A 194 18.65 16.85 -7.10
C ILE A 194 19.36 16.25 -5.86
N LEU A 195 19.51 17.03 -4.79
CA LEU A 195 20.09 16.54 -3.54
C LEU A 195 19.23 15.43 -2.92
N LEU A 196 17.92 15.59 -2.88
CA LEU A 196 16.98 14.61 -2.35
C LEU A 196 17.09 13.28 -3.09
N ASN A 197 17.06 13.32 -4.43
CA ASN A 197 17.24 12.12 -5.25
C ASN A 197 18.63 11.49 -5.06
N TYR A 198 19.67 12.31 -4.88
CA TYR A 198 21.00 11.82 -4.58
C TYR A 198 21.04 11.10 -3.23
N ILE A 199 20.55 11.71 -2.15
CA ILE A 199 20.54 11.10 -0.81
C ILE A 199 19.67 9.83 -0.81
N ALA A 200 18.48 9.89 -1.40
CA ALA A 200 17.57 8.77 -1.51
C ALA A 200 18.25 7.57 -2.22
N PHE A 201 19.00 7.81 -3.29
CA PHE A 201 19.71 6.74 -4.01
C PHE A 201 20.77 6.01 -3.16
N TYR A 202 21.38 6.66 -2.17
CA TYR A 202 22.39 6.04 -1.30
C TYR A 202 21.82 5.46 0.00
N VAL A 203 20.63 5.90 0.42
CA VAL A 203 20.02 5.50 1.69
C VAL A 203 18.91 4.46 1.50
N ILE A 204 18.17 4.52 0.40
CA ILE A 204 17.08 3.59 0.09
C ILE A 204 17.67 2.28 -0.42
N ASP A 205 17.23 1.15 0.15
CA ASP A 205 17.63 -0.17 -0.32
C ASP A 205 17.15 -0.40 -1.77
N LYS A 206 17.93 -1.15 -2.56
CA LYS A 206 17.60 -1.43 -3.97
C LYS A 206 16.21 -2.04 -4.16
N SER A 207 15.71 -2.76 -3.16
CA SER A 207 14.38 -3.36 -3.19
C SER A 207 13.23 -2.35 -3.06
N GLU A 208 13.48 -1.15 -2.53
CA GLU A 208 12.48 -0.09 -2.30
C GLU A 208 12.54 1.04 -3.34
N ILE A 209 13.60 1.06 -4.17
CA ILE A 209 13.77 2.06 -5.23
C ILE A 209 12.66 1.98 -6.29
N ASP A 210 12.10 0.77 -6.49
CA ASP A 210 10.99 0.49 -7.40
C ASP A 210 9.68 1.18 -6.96
N LEU A 211 9.53 1.47 -5.66
CA LEU A 211 8.41 2.27 -5.12
C LEU A 211 8.73 3.77 -5.07
N TYR A 212 10.00 4.13 -4.90
CA TYR A 212 10.43 5.54 -4.81
C TYR A 212 10.26 6.29 -6.12
N ALA A 213 10.71 5.72 -7.24
CA ALA A 213 10.65 6.40 -8.54
C ALA A 213 9.22 6.78 -8.97
N PRO A 214 8.20 5.89 -8.87
CA PRO A 214 6.81 6.25 -9.16
C PRO A 214 6.24 7.34 -8.24
N VAL A 215 6.61 7.35 -6.95
CA VAL A 215 6.15 8.37 -5.99
C VAL A 215 6.68 9.75 -6.35
N ILE A 216 7.98 9.86 -6.64
CA ILE A 216 8.60 11.12 -7.07
C ILE A 216 8.06 11.59 -8.41
N GLN A 217 7.87 10.65 -9.36
CA GLN A 217 7.25 10.96 -10.65
C GLN A 217 5.82 11.47 -10.48
N GLY A 218 5.05 10.89 -9.55
CA GLY A 218 3.71 11.35 -9.18
C GLY A 218 3.72 12.78 -8.66
N PHE A 219 4.63 13.13 -7.74
CA PHE A 219 4.77 14.51 -7.26
C PHE A 219 5.17 15.50 -8.36
N GLY A 220 6.10 15.11 -9.24
CA GLY A 220 6.52 15.95 -10.38
C GLY A 220 5.40 16.16 -11.40
N TYR A 221 4.64 15.12 -11.71
CA TYR A 221 3.45 15.20 -12.59
C TYR A 221 2.40 16.14 -11.99
N TRP A 222 2.15 16.03 -10.69
CA TRP A 222 1.14 16.85 -10.01
C TRP A 222 1.54 18.32 -9.93
N ASN A 223 2.83 18.62 -9.70
CA ASN A 223 3.35 19.99 -9.73
C ASN A 223 3.20 20.62 -11.13
N ASN A 224 3.52 19.85 -12.19
CA ASN A 224 3.36 20.31 -13.56
C ASN A 224 1.89 20.61 -13.93
N ILE A 225 0.94 19.77 -13.49
CA ILE A 225 -0.50 19.99 -13.74
C ILE A 225 -1.00 21.27 -13.05
N GLN A 226 -0.57 21.52 -11.81
CA GLN A 226 -0.94 22.74 -11.09
C GLN A 226 -0.50 24.00 -11.85
N ASP A 227 0.71 23.96 -12.42
CA ASP A 227 1.30 25.08 -13.17
C ASP A 227 0.65 25.29 -14.55
N THR A 228 0.13 24.23 -15.19
CA THR A 228 -0.40 24.30 -16.56
C THR A 228 -1.92 24.42 -16.68
N GLU A 229 -2.69 23.86 -15.75
CA GLU A 229 -4.16 23.72 -15.93
C GLU A 229 -5.00 24.52 -14.92
N GLY A 230 -4.37 25.10 -13.88
CA GLY A 230 -5.10 25.59 -12.71
C GLY A 230 -5.78 24.44 -11.97
N ALA A 231 -6.03 24.58 -10.66
CA ALA A 231 -6.58 23.47 -9.87
C ALA A 231 -7.93 22.99 -10.45
N CYS A 232 -7.95 21.85 -11.15
CA CYS A 232 -9.13 21.36 -11.87
C CYS A 232 -9.16 19.83 -11.99
N GLY A 233 -10.38 19.29 -11.88
CA GLY A 233 -10.86 18.12 -12.63
C GLY A 233 -10.22 16.75 -12.36
N PHE A 234 -11.05 15.79 -11.94
CA PHE A 234 -10.67 14.37 -11.90
C PHE A 234 -10.54 13.83 -13.34
N HIS A 235 -9.32 13.79 -13.88
CA HIS A 235 -8.99 13.02 -15.08
C HIS A 235 -8.52 11.61 -14.66
N GLU A 236 -8.79 10.59 -15.50
CA GLU A 236 -8.31 9.23 -15.25
C GLU A 236 -6.79 9.22 -15.13
N ASN A 237 -6.30 8.77 -13.98
CA ASN A 237 -4.88 8.78 -13.65
C ASN A 237 -4.13 7.79 -14.57
N PRO A 238 -3.14 8.23 -15.37
CA PRO A 238 -2.35 7.33 -16.22
C PRO A 238 -1.46 6.38 -15.40
N LEU A 239 -1.34 6.59 -14.09
CA LEU A 239 -0.63 5.73 -13.15
C LEU A 239 -1.66 4.87 -12.37
N GLU A 240 -1.93 3.66 -12.88
CA GLU A 240 -2.79 2.70 -12.18
C GLU A 240 -2.00 2.06 -11.02
N PHE A 241 -2.05 2.67 -9.83
CA PHE A 241 -1.42 2.11 -8.64
C PHE A 241 -2.27 0.97 -8.05
N LYS A 242 -1.83 -0.29 -8.22
CA LYS A 242 -2.37 -1.46 -7.51
C LYS A 242 -1.37 -1.90 -6.45
N PHE A 243 -1.67 -1.61 -5.19
CA PHE A 243 -0.84 -2.01 -4.05
C PHE A 243 -1.28 -3.36 -3.49
N ASP A 244 -0.32 -4.27 -3.27
CA ASP A 244 -0.50 -5.42 -2.37
C ASP A 244 -0.40 -4.99 -0.88
N HIS A 245 -0.85 -5.83 0.05
CA HIS A 245 -0.95 -5.50 1.48
C HIS A 245 0.41 -5.19 2.13
N ASP A 246 1.46 -5.88 1.69
CA ASP A 246 2.83 -5.62 2.13
C ASP A 246 3.44 -4.39 1.45
N GLU A 247 3.05 -4.11 0.20
CA GLU A 247 3.48 -2.91 -0.53
C GLU A 247 2.88 -1.64 0.05
N GLU A 248 1.63 -1.67 0.52
CA GLU A 248 0.98 -0.55 1.21
C GLU A 248 1.78 -0.13 2.46
N LYS A 249 2.30 -1.11 3.21
CA LYS A 249 3.12 -0.86 4.40
C LYS A 249 4.49 -0.29 4.04
N ARG A 250 5.12 -0.81 2.99
CA ARG A 250 6.41 -0.32 2.48
C ARG A 250 6.27 1.10 1.92
N LEU A 251 5.21 1.36 1.16
CA LEU A 251 4.86 2.69 0.67
C LEU A 251 4.68 3.68 1.82
N PHE A 252 3.98 3.28 2.89
CA PHE A 252 3.79 4.12 4.06
C PHE A 252 5.12 4.45 4.75
N GLN A 253 6.01 3.47 4.93
CA GLN A 253 7.36 3.71 5.48
C GLN A 253 8.19 4.63 4.58
N LEU A 254 8.12 4.42 3.27
CA LEU A 254 8.82 5.23 2.29
C LEU A 254 8.33 6.67 2.28
N ILE A 255 7.01 6.91 2.34
CA ILE A 255 6.42 8.25 2.41
C ILE A 255 6.91 8.98 3.67
N LEU A 256 6.91 8.32 4.83
CA LEU A 256 7.43 8.90 6.07
C LEU A 256 8.94 9.18 6.01
N PHE A 257 9.69 8.31 5.34
CA PHE A 257 11.12 8.50 5.13
C PHE A 257 11.38 9.73 4.24
N ILE A 258 10.66 9.87 3.13
CA ILE A 258 10.77 11.03 2.23
C ILE A 258 10.42 12.31 2.97
N ASP A 259 9.34 12.30 3.76
CA ASP A 259 8.93 13.45 4.58
C ASP A 259 10.02 13.89 5.56
N ASN A 260 10.61 12.95 6.29
CA ASN A 260 11.72 13.22 7.20
C ASN A 260 12.96 13.76 6.46
N LEU A 261 13.26 13.23 5.28
CA LEU A 261 14.41 13.65 4.48
C LEU A 261 14.21 15.09 3.98
N ILE A 262 13.01 15.42 3.51
CA ILE A 262 12.66 16.77 3.06
C ILE A 262 12.71 17.75 4.23
N ASP A 263 12.20 17.38 5.41
CA ASP A 263 12.31 18.21 6.61
C ASP A 263 13.78 18.50 6.97
N ASN A 264 14.66 17.50 6.87
CA ASN A 264 16.08 17.71 7.12
C ASN A 264 16.74 18.63 6.09
N ILE A 265 16.33 18.57 4.82
CA ILE A 265 16.82 19.47 3.76
C ILE A 265 16.33 20.90 4.01
N LEU A 266 15.04 21.09 4.32
CA LEU A 266 14.44 22.41 4.54
C LEU A 266 14.95 23.07 5.83
N VAL A 267 15.16 22.30 6.91
CA VAL A 267 15.63 22.81 8.21
C VAL A 267 17.15 23.05 8.23
N ARG A 268 17.94 22.33 7.41
CA ARG A 268 19.40 22.52 7.30
C ARG A 268 19.82 22.95 5.89
N PRO A 269 19.71 24.23 5.54
CA PRO A 269 20.20 24.74 4.24
C PRO A 269 21.73 24.53 4.04
N ALA A 270 22.49 24.38 5.14
CA ALA A 270 23.93 24.07 5.10
C ALA A 270 24.24 22.60 4.78
N LEU A 271 23.26 21.69 4.83
CA LEU A 271 23.44 20.25 4.57
C LEU A 271 23.94 20.00 3.13
N CYS A 272 23.49 20.82 2.19
CA CYS A 272 23.91 20.78 0.79
C CYS A 272 25.43 21.06 0.66
N GLU A 273 25.93 22.04 1.41
CA GLU A 273 27.35 22.42 1.45
C GLU A 273 28.19 21.43 2.27
N GLU A 274 27.64 20.84 3.34
CA GLU A 274 28.32 19.79 4.12
C GLU A 274 28.47 18.48 3.34
N ILE A 275 27.43 18.04 2.63
CA ILE A 275 27.49 16.85 1.76
C ILE A 275 28.44 17.11 0.58
N LYS A 276 28.46 18.33 0.04
CA LYS A 276 29.43 18.73 -0.99
C LYS A 276 30.87 18.71 -0.46
N LYS A 277 31.13 19.29 0.72
CA LYS A 277 32.44 19.25 1.39
C LYS A 277 32.87 17.83 1.74
N PHE A 278 31.95 16.97 2.20
CA PHE A 278 32.24 15.56 2.49
C PHE A 278 32.59 14.79 1.21
N ARG A 279 31.81 14.97 0.14
CA ARG A 279 32.10 14.38 -1.18
C ARG A 279 33.44 14.86 -1.74
N ASP A 280 33.73 16.15 -1.66
CA ASP A 280 34.98 16.72 -2.15
C ASP A 280 36.17 16.24 -1.30
N SER A 281 35.98 16.06 0.01
CA SER A 281 36.96 15.44 0.92
C SER A 281 37.23 13.96 0.57
N GLN A 282 36.18 13.17 0.29
CA GLN A 282 36.33 11.77 -0.13
C GLN A 282 36.95 11.66 -1.54
N LYS A 283 36.55 12.52 -2.47
CA LYS A 283 37.11 12.58 -3.82
C LYS A 283 38.58 12.98 -3.79
N ASN A 284 38.95 13.95 -2.95
CA ASN A 284 40.35 14.35 -2.76
C ASN A 284 41.18 13.25 -2.07
N LYS A 285 40.60 12.46 -1.14
CA LYS A 285 41.28 11.28 -0.56
C LYS A 285 41.54 10.19 -1.59
N VAL A 286 40.57 9.89 -2.46
CA VAL A 286 40.71 8.90 -3.54
C VAL A 286 41.68 9.37 -4.62
N VAL A 287 41.65 10.67 -4.95
CA VAL A 287 42.60 11.27 -5.91
C VAL A 287 44.01 11.29 -5.32
N SER A 288 44.18 11.63 -4.04
CA SER A 288 45.48 11.61 -3.36
C SER A 288 46.06 10.19 -3.23
N SER A 289 45.24 9.16 -2.98
CA SER A 289 45.70 7.77 -2.99
C SER A 289 46.06 7.26 -4.41
N MET A 290 45.42 7.79 -5.46
CA MET A 290 45.81 7.54 -6.85
C MET A 290 47.13 8.22 -7.25
N PHE A 291 47.46 9.39 -6.71
CA PHE A 291 48.72 10.08 -7.01
C PHE A 291 49.89 9.68 -6.10
N CYS A 292 49.65 9.15 -4.90
CA CYS A 292 50.70 8.60 -4.02
C CYS A 292 51.13 7.16 -4.36
N SER A 293 50.47 6.48 -5.30
CA SER A 293 50.87 5.14 -5.78
C SER A 293 51.74 5.15 -7.05
N GLY A 294 52.16 6.34 -7.50
CA GLY A 294 52.93 6.53 -8.74
C GLY A 294 54.41 6.93 -8.58
N GLN A 295 54.96 6.93 -7.36
CA GLN A 295 56.39 7.23 -7.14
C GLN A 295 57.03 6.15 -6.25
N GLY A 296 57.70 5.22 -6.92
CA GLY A 296 58.44 4.13 -6.31
C GLY A 296 58.25 2.86 -7.11
N ASP A 297 59.01 2.73 -8.21
CA ASP A 297 59.85 1.54 -8.46
C ASP A 297 60.36 1.52 -9.92
N ASN A 298 61.69 1.70 -10.03
CA ASN A 298 62.64 1.06 -10.95
C ASN A 298 63.42 1.94 -11.94
N PHE A 299 64.75 1.89 -11.69
CA PHE A 299 65.96 2.31 -12.43
C PHE A 299 66.40 3.78 -12.39
#